data_AF-A0A7S3UT71-F1
#
_entry.id   AF-A0A7S3UT71-F1
#
_cell.length_a   1.000
_cell.length_b   1.000
_cell.length_c   1.000
_cell.angle_alpha   90.00
_cell.angle_beta   90.00
_cell.angle_gamma   90.00
#
_symmetry.space_group_name_H-M   'P 1'
#
loop_
_entity.id
_entity.type
_entity.pdbx_description
1 polymer ?
#
loop_
_entity_poly.entity_id
_entity_poly.type
_entity_poly.pdbx_seq_one_letter_code
_entity_poly.pdbx_strand_id
1 'polypeptide(L)'
;MNMDMANYALSKENSDPNCPEEQGRNDMLKQNLLSAGDDSDKAHRILSLKHKAPAPKEGHQNSLKILYSQNQGCATYAKSKRHIPSAPSRILDAPDVVDDYYLNLLSWSKSNVLAVALNQSVYLWEAATGSITELMSVTDSDDYISSVSWIQEGGSHLAIGTANAKTQLWDCTASRQVRSMNGHAARVGSLAWNRHILSSGSRDSTIVHHDVRAQQHVVATLEG
;
A
#
# COMPACT_ATOMS: atom_id res chain seq x y z
N MET A 1 -16.83 -16.29 -14.16
CA MET A 1 -16.64 -16.17 -12.70
C MET A 1 -17.85 -15.43 -12.16
N ASN A 2 -18.66 -16.06 -11.31
CA ASN A 2 -19.98 -15.56 -10.94
C ASN A 2 -19.86 -14.51 -9.83
N MET A 3 -19.81 -13.23 -10.23
CA MET A 3 -19.57 -12.08 -9.36
C MET A 3 -20.64 -11.94 -8.26
N ASP A 4 -21.86 -12.42 -8.53
CA ASP A 4 -22.98 -12.42 -7.61
C ASP A 4 -22.75 -13.33 -6.38
N MET A 5 -21.98 -14.40 -6.54
CA MET A 5 -21.66 -15.34 -5.45
C MET A 5 -20.67 -14.74 -4.46
N ALA A 6 -19.72 -13.95 -4.95
CA ALA A 6 -18.78 -13.21 -4.10
C ALA A 6 -19.48 -12.06 -3.36
N ASN A 7 -20.38 -11.34 -4.04
CA ASN A 7 -21.12 -10.24 -3.46
C ASN A 7 -22.11 -10.71 -2.37
N TYR A 8 -22.70 -11.91 -2.53
CA TYR A 8 -23.58 -12.51 -1.54
C TYR A 8 -22.86 -13.04 -0.30
N ALA A 9 -21.64 -13.59 -0.44
CA ALA A 9 -20.84 -14.01 0.71
C ALA A 9 -20.49 -12.82 1.63
N LEU A 10 -20.33 -11.63 1.03
CA LEU A 10 -20.10 -10.37 1.74
C LEU A 10 -21.36 -9.85 2.46
N SER A 11 -22.57 -10.04 1.90
CA SER A 11 -23.81 -9.55 2.50
C SER A 11 -24.41 -10.47 3.58
N LYS A 12 -24.12 -11.78 3.51
CA LYS A 12 -24.62 -12.78 4.47
C LYS A 12 -24.08 -12.60 5.90
N GLU A 13 -22.91 -11.99 6.07
CA GLU A 13 -22.35 -11.70 7.40
C GLU A 13 -23.10 -10.57 8.14
N ASN A 14 -23.99 -9.83 7.47
CA ASN A 14 -24.73 -8.69 8.02
C ASN A 14 -26.26 -8.90 8.14
N SER A 15 -26.81 -10.06 7.78
CA SER A 15 -28.27 -10.28 7.80
C SER A 15 -28.75 -11.06 9.03
N ASP A 16 -29.81 -10.55 9.66
CA ASP A 16 -30.45 -11.13 10.85
C ASP A 16 -30.86 -12.61 10.66
N PRO A 17 -30.71 -13.45 11.70
CA PRO A 17 -30.86 -14.91 11.62
C PRO A 17 -32.31 -15.40 11.44
N ASN A 18 -33.29 -14.51 11.23
CA ASN A 18 -34.71 -14.87 11.14
C ASN A 18 -35.37 -14.51 9.78
N CYS A 19 -34.58 -14.30 8.71
CA CYS A 19 -35.14 -14.03 7.38
C CYS A 19 -35.64 -15.33 6.70
N PRO A 20 -36.91 -15.42 6.24
CA PRO A 20 -37.51 -16.66 5.68
C PRO A 20 -37.02 -17.05 4.26
N GLU A 21 -35.96 -16.43 3.73
CA GLU A 21 -35.59 -16.50 2.30
C GLU A 21 -34.70 -17.69 1.90
N GLU A 22 -34.28 -18.55 2.83
CA GLU A 22 -33.34 -19.65 2.51
C GLU A 22 -33.90 -20.70 1.55
N GLN A 23 -35.22 -20.93 1.53
CA GLN A 23 -35.85 -21.96 0.69
C GLN A 23 -35.92 -21.55 -0.80
N GLY A 24 -36.32 -20.32 -1.11
CA GLY A 24 -36.38 -19.83 -2.50
C GLY A 24 -35.02 -19.71 -3.18
N ARG A 25 -33.97 -19.40 -2.40
CA ARG A 25 -32.58 -19.27 -2.89
C ARG A 25 -31.95 -20.60 -3.29
N ASN A 26 -32.24 -21.67 -2.55
CA ASN A 26 -31.72 -23.01 -2.87
C ASN A 26 -32.29 -23.52 -4.19
N ASP A 27 -33.53 -23.17 -4.53
CA ASP A 27 -34.14 -23.57 -5.80
C ASP A 27 -33.60 -22.76 -6.99
N MET A 28 -33.28 -21.48 -6.79
CA MET A 28 -32.63 -20.65 -7.80
C MET A 28 -31.19 -21.11 -8.10
N LEU A 29 -30.44 -21.52 -7.06
CA LEU A 29 -29.11 -22.12 -7.21
C LEU A 29 -29.13 -23.47 -7.94
N LYS A 30 -30.15 -24.31 -7.69
CA LYS A 30 -30.35 -25.56 -8.44
C LYS A 30 -30.58 -25.28 -9.92
N GLN A 31 -31.43 -24.31 -10.26
CA GLN A 31 -31.71 -23.94 -11.66
C GLN A 31 -30.44 -23.44 -12.39
N ASN A 32 -29.65 -22.58 -11.75
CA ASN A 32 -28.44 -22.02 -12.37
C ASN A 32 -27.27 -23.02 -12.50
N LEU A 33 -27.19 -24.04 -11.65
CA LEU A 33 -26.19 -25.12 -11.81
C LEU A 33 -26.58 -26.13 -12.88
N LEU A 34 -27.88 -26.41 -13.05
CA LEU A 34 -28.38 -27.35 -14.04
C LEU A 34 -28.36 -26.79 -15.46
N SER A 35 -28.40 -25.46 -15.63
CA SER A 35 -28.34 -24.80 -16.94
C SER A 35 -26.92 -24.62 -17.50
N ALA A 36 -25.88 -24.91 -16.71
CA ALA A 36 -24.48 -24.69 -17.08
C ALA A 36 -23.79 -25.90 -17.76
N GLY A 37 -24.49 -27.01 -17.97
CA GLY A 37 -23.97 -28.22 -18.62
C GLY A 37 -24.70 -28.52 -19.94
N ASP A 38 -23.96 -28.53 -21.05
CA ASP A 38 -24.45 -28.77 -22.42
C ASP A 38 -24.64 -30.28 -22.76
N ASP A 39 -24.99 -31.11 -21.78
CA ASP A 39 -25.07 -32.59 -21.94
C ASP A 39 -26.43 -33.08 -21.42
N SER A 40 -27.47 -32.94 -22.25
CA SER A 40 -28.89 -33.15 -21.89
C SER A 40 -29.29 -34.57 -21.47
N ASP A 41 -28.38 -35.54 -21.61
CA ASP A 41 -28.66 -36.98 -21.42
C ASP A 41 -28.12 -37.59 -20.11
N LYS A 42 -27.49 -36.80 -19.23
CA LYS A 42 -27.05 -37.27 -17.90
C LYS A 42 -27.85 -36.60 -16.78
N ALA A 43 -28.55 -37.41 -16.00
CA ALA A 43 -29.26 -36.94 -14.80
C ALA A 43 -28.25 -36.46 -13.74
N HIS A 44 -28.14 -35.13 -13.55
CA HIS A 44 -27.33 -34.54 -12.50
C HIS A 44 -28.05 -34.60 -11.14
N ARG A 45 -27.34 -35.00 -10.08
CA ARG A 45 -27.84 -34.98 -8.70
C ARG A 45 -27.03 -34.00 -7.88
N ILE A 46 -27.72 -33.04 -7.24
CA ILE A 46 -27.11 -32.12 -6.29
C ILE A 46 -27.12 -32.79 -4.92
N LEU A 47 -25.93 -33.07 -4.40
CA LEU A 47 -25.75 -33.63 -3.06
C LEU A 47 -25.47 -32.49 -2.08
N SER A 48 -26.18 -32.45 -0.96
CA SER A 48 -25.89 -31.56 0.15
C SER A 48 -25.40 -32.37 1.36
N LEU A 49 -24.42 -31.84 2.08
CA LEU A 49 -24.07 -32.38 3.38
C LEU A 49 -25.23 -32.13 4.35
N LYS A 50 -25.80 -33.20 4.90
CA LYS A 50 -26.85 -33.11 5.92
C LYS A 50 -26.35 -32.63 7.27
N HIS A 51 -25.04 -32.76 7.52
CA HIS A 51 -24.44 -32.32 8.77
C HIS A 51 -23.98 -30.87 8.66
N LYS A 52 -24.42 -30.06 9.63
CA LYS A 52 -23.93 -28.69 9.79
C LYS A 52 -22.42 -28.72 10.06
N ALA A 53 -21.69 -27.79 9.46
CA ALA A 53 -20.27 -27.64 9.72
C ALA A 53 -20.02 -27.52 11.24
N PRO A 54 -19.00 -28.21 11.79
CA PRO A 54 -18.69 -28.13 13.21
C PRO A 54 -18.44 -26.68 13.62
N ALA A 55 -18.90 -26.32 14.82
CA ALA A 55 -18.59 -25.01 15.38
C ALA A 55 -17.07 -24.82 15.42
N PRO A 56 -16.58 -23.60 15.13
CA PRO A 56 -15.16 -23.34 15.21
C PRO A 56 -14.66 -23.55 16.65
N LYS A 57 -13.37 -23.87 16.81
CA LYS A 57 -12.77 -24.11 18.13
C LYS A 57 -13.04 -22.92 19.06
N GLU A 58 -13.27 -23.18 20.36
CA GLU A 58 -13.42 -22.11 21.35
C GLU A 58 -12.20 -21.17 21.28
N GLY A 59 -12.46 -19.87 21.05
CA GLY A 59 -11.42 -18.86 20.83
C GLY A 59 -11.06 -18.58 19.36
N HIS A 60 -11.65 -19.26 18.38
CA HIS A 60 -11.47 -18.94 16.97
C HIS A 60 -12.14 -17.58 16.65
N GLN A 61 -11.31 -16.57 16.41
CA GLN A 61 -11.75 -15.26 15.96
C GLN A 61 -11.67 -15.19 14.44
N ASN A 62 -12.78 -14.80 13.81
CA ASN A 62 -12.82 -14.55 12.37
C ASN A 62 -11.96 -13.31 12.06
N SER A 63 -10.86 -13.49 11.32
CA SER A 63 -9.92 -12.42 10.98
C SER A 63 -10.54 -11.31 10.13
N LEU A 64 -11.69 -11.56 9.51
CA LEU A 64 -12.42 -10.55 8.76
C LEU A 64 -13.22 -9.60 9.67
N LYS A 65 -13.59 -10.01 10.89
CA LYS A 65 -14.13 -9.11 11.93
C LYS A 65 -13.06 -8.20 12.56
N ILE A 66 -11.78 -8.52 12.39
CA ILE A 66 -10.65 -7.81 13.02
C ILE A 66 -10.40 -6.44 12.39
N LEU A 67 -10.84 -6.20 11.14
CA LEU A 67 -10.63 -4.89 10.48
C LEU A 67 -11.29 -3.71 11.23
N TYR A 68 -12.31 -3.97 12.06
CA TYR A 68 -12.96 -2.96 12.89
C TYR A 68 -12.91 -3.27 14.39
N SER A 69 -12.04 -4.18 14.85
CA SER A 69 -11.85 -4.38 16.29
C SER A 69 -11.04 -3.22 16.86
N GLN A 70 -11.78 -2.16 17.14
CA GLN A 70 -11.52 -1.08 18.07
C GLN A 70 -10.49 -1.48 19.13
N ASN A 71 -9.43 -0.67 19.25
CA ASN A 71 -8.65 -0.45 20.47
C ASN A 71 -8.69 -1.64 21.45
N GLN A 72 -8.09 -2.77 21.07
CA GLN A 72 -7.82 -3.81 22.05
C GLN A 72 -7.06 -3.12 23.19
N GLY A 73 -7.68 -3.09 24.37
CA GLY A 73 -7.12 -2.47 25.55
C GLY A 73 -5.68 -2.93 25.73
N CYS A 74 -4.82 -2.00 26.14
CA CYS A 74 -3.38 -2.17 26.29
C CYS A 74 -3.07 -3.59 26.78
N ALA A 75 -2.50 -4.43 25.90
CA ALA A 75 -2.13 -5.78 26.28
C ALA A 75 -1.25 -5.68 27.54
N THR A 76 -1.43 -6.60 28.49
CA THR A 76 -0.73 -6.55 29.78
C THR A 76 0.74 -6.91 29.61
N TYR A 77 1.51 -5.97 29.06
CA TYR A 77 2.95 -6.08 28.94
C TYR A 77 3.58 -6.01 30.34
N ALA A 78 4.60 -6.82 30.59
CA ALA A 78 5.44 -6.68 31.77
C ALA A 78 5.90 -5.22 31.87
N LYS A 79 5.79 -4.61 33.07
CA LYS A 79 6.11 -3.19 33.27
C LYS A 79 7.53 -2.90 32.77
N SER A 80 7.63 -2.20 31.64
CA SER A 80 8.90 -1.69 31.11
C SER A 80 9.54 -0.80 32.17
N LYS A 81 10.85 -0.96 32.41
CA LYS A 81 11.62 -0.08 33.30
C LYS A 81 11.74 1.35 32.74
N ARG A 82 11.51 1.53 31.44
CA ARG A 82 11.59 2.82 30.74
C ARG A 82 10.18 3.36 30.49
N HIS A 83 9.94 4.61 30.92
CA HIS A 83 8.74 5.35 30.56
C HIS A 83 8.77 5.69 29.06
N ILE A 84 7.74 5.29 28.33
CA ILE A 84 7.49 5.70 26.95
C ILE A 84 6.20 6.52 26.98
N PRO A 85 6.22 7.79 26.55
CA PRO A 85 5.00 8.60 26.47
C PRO A 85 3.96 7.92 25.57
N SER A 86 2.70 7.89 26.02
CA SER A 86 1.60 7.35 25.22
C SER A 86 1.09 8.34 24.16
N ALA A 87 1.46 9.61 24.28
CA ALA A 87 1.08 10.66 23.35
C ALA A 87 2.27 11.03 22.46
N PRO A 88 2.03 11.39 21.18
CA PRO A 88 3.08 11.89 20.30
C PRO A 88 3.65 13.21 20.84
N SER A 89 4.94 13.45 20.61
CA SER A 89 5.58 14.72 21.00
C SER A 89 5.16 15.89 20.12
N ARG A 90 4.89 15.63 18.83
CA ARG A 90 4.41 16.59 17.84
C ARG A 90 3.48 15.89 16.85
N ILE A 91 2.52 16.65 16.35
CA ILE A 91 1.61 16.26 15.27
C ILE A 91 1.77 17.32 14.20
N LEU A 92 2.05 16.89 12.97
CA LEU A 92 2.16 17.77 11.81
C LEU A 92 1.01 17.44 10.86
N ASP A 93 0.41 18.47 10.29
CA ASP A 93 -0.63 18.29 9.29
C ASP A 93 -0.01 17.89 7.96
N ALA A 94 -0.58 16.87 7.32
CA ALA A 94 -0.19 16.37 6.01
C ALA A 94 -1.42 16.41 5.08
N PRO A 95 -1.85 17.62 4.64
CA PRO A 95 -2.95 17.73 3.70
C PRO A 95 -2.60 17.04 2.39
N ASP A 96 -3.60 16.42 1.74
CA ASP A 96 -3.43 15.77 0.43
C ASP A 96 -2.42 14.62 0.40
N VAL A 97 -2.10 14.02 1.57
CA VAL A 97 -1.37 12.76 1.59
C VAL A 97 -2.21 11.67 0.90
N VAL A 98 -1.59 10.94 -0.01
CA VAL A 98 -2.28 9.89 -0.79
C VAL A 98 -2.43 8.65 0.09
N ASP A 99 -3.67 8.22 0.30
CA ASP A 99 -3.99 6.97 1.01
C ASP A 99 -3.84 5.76 0.09
N ASP A 100 -2.60 5.43 -0.26
CA ASP A 100 -2.24 4.22 -1.01
C ASP A 100 -1.12 3.47 -0.28
N TYR A 101 -1.46 2.26 0.15
CA TYR A 101 -0.59 1.35 0.89
C TYR A 101 0.75 1.05 0.19
N TYR A 102 0.78 1.10 -1.14
CA TYR A 102 1.96 0.73 -1.92
C TYR A 102 2.94 1.89 -2.13
N LEU A 103 2.66 3.07 -1.58
CA LEU A 103 3.50 4.25 -1.72
C LEU A 103 4.38 4.47 -0.49
N ASN A 104 5.59 4.97 -0.72
CA ASN A 104 6.54 5.30 0.33
C ASN A 104 6.74 6.81 0.42
N LEU A 105 5.76 7.50 1.00
CA LEU A 105 5.61 8.97 0.92
C LEU A 105 6.43 9.75 1.96
N LEU A 106 7.14 9.08 2.85
CA LEU A 106 7.84 9.71 3.97
C LEU A 106 9.28 9.20 4.07
N SER A 107 10.22 10.12 4.29
CA SER A 107 11.61 9.76 4.58
C SER A 107 12.25 10.79 5.49
N TRP A 108 12.97 10.35 6.52
CA TRP A 108 13.68 11.24 7.45
C TRP A 108 15.19 11.17 7.18
N SER A 109 15.79 12.33 6.93
CA SER A 109 17.23 12.47 6.70
C SER A 109 18.04 12.37 7.99
N LYS A 110 19.32 12.03 7.83
CA LYS A 110 20.32 12.12 8.92
C LYS A 110 20.56 13.55 9.41
N SER A 111 20.27 14.56 8.58
CA SER A 111 20.38 15.98 8.93
C SER A 111 19.14 16.52 9.66
N ASN A 112 18.26 15.64 10.14
CA ASN A 112 17.05 15.98 10.88
C ASN A 112 16.00 16.75 10.05
N VAL A 113 15.93 16.44 8.74
CA VAL A 113 14.94 16.98 7.82
C VAL A 113 14.00 15.85 7.39
N LEU A 114 12.70 16.03 7.61
CA LEU A 114 11.66 15.11 7.15
C LEU A 114 11.23 15.53 5.74
N ALA A 115 11.28 14.60 4.78
CA ALA A 115 10.67 14.76 3.47
C ALA A 115 9.30 14.08 3.48
N VAL A 116 8.28 14.81 3.03
CA VAL A 116 6.89 14.36 2.95
C VAL A 116 6.37 14.62 1.54
N ALA A 117 5.88 13.57 0.89
CA ALA A 117 5.17 13.68 -0.38
C ALA A 117 3.67 13.89 -0.12
N LEU A 118 3.16 15.03 -0.57
CA LEU A 118 1.75 15.42 -0.50
C LEU A 118 1.23 15.55 -1.92
N ASN A 119 0.57 14.50 -2.39
CA ASN A 119 0.09 14.34 -3.77
C ASN A 119 1.18 14.66 -4.81
N GLN A 120 1.19 15.86 -5.38
CA GLN A 120 2.09 16.29 -6.47
C GLN A 120 3.32 17.05 -6.00
N SER A 121 3.37 17.44 -4.72
CA SER A 121 4.47 18.22 -4.15
C SER A 121 5.24 17.46 -3.08
N VAL A 122 6.55 17.69 -3.00
CA VAL A 122 7.38 17.24 -1.87
C VAL A 122 7.74 18.42 -0.99
N TYR A 123 7.42 18.30 0.29
CA TYR A 123 7.76 19.26 1.33
C TYR A 123 8.90 18.74 2.19
N LEU A 124 9.78 19.64 2.60
CA LEU A 124 10.83 19.39 3.58
C LEU A 124 10.50 20.13 4.86
N TRP A 125 10.54 19.42 5.97
CA TRP A 125 10.36 19.97 7.31
C TRP A 125 11.60 19.75 8.14
N GLU A 126 12.25 20.82 8.58
CA GLU A 126 13.43 20.75 9.44
C GLU A 126 13.01 20.63 10.91
N ALA A 127 13.32 19.50 11.55
CA ALA A 127 12.83 19.22 12.90
C ALA A 127 13.52 20.05 14.01
N ALA A 128 14.68 20.65 13.71
CA ALA A 128 15.40 21.51 14.65
C ALA A 128 14.79 22.92 14.73
N THR A 129 14.42 23.51 13.58
CA THR A 129 13.93 24.88 13.47
C THR A 129 12.41 24.95 13.32
N GLY A 130 11.79 23.88 12.81
CA GLY A 130 10.38 23.86 12.39
C GLY A 130 10.12 24.48 11.03
N SER A 131 11.17 24.84 10.27
CA SER A 131 11.03 25.44 8.94
C SER A 131 10.42 24.45 7.94
N ILE A 132 9.56 24.96 7.06
CA ILE A 132 8.92 24.19 5.99
C ILE A 132 9.33 24.81 4.65
N THR A 133 9.80 23.98 3.72
CA THR A 133 10.13 24.41 2.36
C THR A 133 9.57 23.42 1.36
N GLU A 134 8.87 23.91 0.34
CA GLU A 134 8.50 23.09 -0.82
C GLU A 134 9.75 22.86 -1.69
N LEU A 135 10.09 21.59 -1.94
CA LEU A 135 11.25 21.23 -2.75
C LEU A 135 10.92 21.21 -4.24
N MET A 136 9.76 20.64 -4.57
CA MET A 136 9.32 20.43 -5.94
C MET A 136 7.80 20.25 -5.99
N SER A 137 7.22 20.58 -7.14
CA SER A 137 5.83 20.27 -7.52
C SER A 137 5.80 19.74 -8.96
N VAL A 138 5.02 18.70 -9.24
CA VAL A 138 4.80 18.22 -10.61
C VAL A 138 3.70 19.04 -11.27
N THR A 139 3.91 19.47 -12.52
CA THR A 139 2.96 20.30 -13.27
C THR A 139 1.77 19.53 -13.86
N ASP A 140 1.94 18.23 -14.09
CA ASP A 140 0.94 17.40 -14.75
C ASP A 140 -0.11 16.95 -13.73
N SER A 141 -1.40 17.24 -13.99
CA SER A 141 -2.51 16.99 -13.04
C SER A 141 -2.66 15.53 -12.61
N ASP A 142 -2.19 14.60 -13.44
CA ASP A 142 -2.35 13.17 -13.24
C ASP A 142 -1.09 12.51 -12.64
N ASP A 143 0.01 13.28 -12.48
CA ASP A 143 1.23 12.79 -11.85
C ASP A 143 1.22 13.12 -10.36
N TYR A 144 1.62 12.14 -9.56
CA TYR A 144 1.79 12.27 -8.12
C TYR A 144 3.09 11.59 -7.71
N ILE A 145 3.61 11.99 -6.55
CA ILE A 145 4.80 11.39 -5.99
C ILE A 145 4.42 10.07 -5.34
N SER A 146 5.09 9.01 -5.79
CA SER A 146 4.83 7.64 -5.37
C SER A 146 5.86 7.12 -4.35
N SER A 147 7.05 7.71 -4.30
CA SER A 147 8.03 7.42 -3.26
C SER A 147 9.04 8.54 -3.04
N VAL A 148 9.58 8.64 -1.82
CA VAL A 148 10.69 9.52 -1.46
C VAL A 148 11.72 8.77 -0.61
N SER A 149 13.00 9.03 -0.83
CA SER A 149 14.07 8.38 -0.05
C SER A 149 15.33 9.23 0.03
N TRP A 150 15.77 9.54 1.26
CA TRP A 150 17.01 10.26 1.51
C TRP A 150 18.25 9.39 1.28
N ILE A 151 19.27 9.99 0.68
CA ILE A 151 20.58 9.37 0.63
C ILE A 151 21.14 9.16 2.04
N GLN A 152 21.70 7.98 2.30
CA GLN A 152 22.14 7.59 3.64
C GLN A 152 23.54 8.12 3.98
N GLU A 153 24.38 8.34 2.97
CA GLU A 153 25.79 8.74 3.13
C GLU A 153 25.94 10.27 3.14
N GLY A 154 25.33 10.91 4.14
CA GLY A 154 25.61 12.30 4.52
C GLY A 154 25.34 13.38 3.47
N GLY A 155 24.67 13.06 2.36
CA GLY A 155 24.33 14.01 1.31
C GLY A 155 22.99 14.72 1.54
N SER A 156 22.83 15.88 0.90
CA SER A 156 21.58 16.65 0.82
C SER A 156 20.64 16.16 -0.29
N HIS A 157 20.85 14.94 -0.79
CA HIS A 157 20.13 14.46 -1.96
C HIS A 157 18.90 13.64 -1.58
N LEU A 158 17.80 13.90 -2.28
CA LEU A 158 16.55 13.16 -2.16
C LEU A 158 16.24 12.48 -3.49
N ALA A 159 16.00 11.17 -3.45
CA ALA A 159 15.39 10.46 -4.57
C ALA A 159 13.87 10.57 -4.48
N ILE A 160 13.23 10.81 -5.61
CA ILE A 160 11.78 10.95 -5.73
C ILE A 160 11.31 10.06 -6.89
N GLY A 161 10.38 9.15 -6.61
CA GLY A 161 9.75 8.30 -7.62
C GLY A 161 8.36 8.82 -7.93
N THR A 162 8.03 9.00 -9.22
CA THR A 162 6.73 9.54 -9.64
C THR A 162 5.80 8.47 -10.22
N ALA A 163 4.51 8.79 -10.32
CA ALA A 163 3.51 7.94 -10.93
C ALA A 163 3.79 7.71 -12.43
N ASN A 164 4.36 8.72 -13.11
CA ASN A 164 4.81 8.67 -14.50
C ASN A 164 6.14 7.91 -14.74
N ALA A 165 6.47 6.93 -13.89
CA ALA A 165 7.62 6.05 -14.02
C ALA A 165 9.01 6.73 -14.02
N LYS A 166 9.09 7.98 -13.58
CA LYS A 166 10.35 8.72 -13.47
C LYS A 166 10.94 8.56 -12.08
N THR A 167 12.25 8.37 -12.02
CA THR A 167 13.03 8.46 -10.78
C THR A 167 13.89 9.71 -10.86
N GLN A 168 13.61 10.70 -10.02
CA GLN A 168 14.32 11.97 -10.00
C GLN A 168 15.29 12.01 -8.83
N LEU A 169 16.41 12.71 -9.02
CA LEU A 169 17.36 13.03 -7.97
C LEU A 169 17.38 14.54 -7.77
N TRP A 170 17.13 14.97 -6.55
CA TRP A 170 17.08 16.38 -6.16
C TRP A 170 18.19 16.71 -5.19
N ASP A 171 18.78 17.89 -5.34
CA ASP A 171 19.65 18.49 -4.32
C ASP A 171 18.81 19.46 -3.50
N CYS A 172 18.55 19.09 -2.24
CA CYS A 172 17.71 19.85 -1.33
C CYS A 172 18.38 21.14 -0.83
N THR A 173 19.70 21.27 -0.94
CA THR A 173 20.39 22.53 -0.55
C THR A 173 20.29 23.59 -1.64
N ALA A 174 20.39 23.17 -2.90
CA ALA A 174 20.25 24.05 -4.06
C ALA A 174 18.81 24.14 -4.58
N SER A 175 17.87 23.41 -3.96
CA SER A 175 16.46 23.28 -4.37
C SER A 175 16.28 23.06 -5.87
N ARG A 176 17.08 22.14 -6.45
CA ARG A 176 17.04 21.86 -7.88
C ARG A 176 17.12 20.37 -8.19
N GLN A 177 16.49 20.00 -9.30
CA GLN A 177 16.65 18.68 -9.86
C GLN A 177 18.06 18.51 -10.43
N VAL A 178 18.77 17.48 -9.96
CA VAL A 178 20.10 17.09 -10.46
C VAL A 178 19.95 16.12 -11.63
N ARG A 179 19.00 15.17 -11.53
CA ARG A 179 18.78 14.16 -12.57
C ARG A 179 17.31 13.79 -12.74
N SER A 180 16.97 13.37 -13.96
CA SER A 180 15.79 12.55 -14.27
C SER A 180 16.29 11.22 -14.82
N MET A 181 15.94 10.11 -14.19
CA MET A 181 16.33 8.76 -14.57
C MET A 181 15.07 8.00 -14.98
N ASN A 182 15.05 7.56 -16.24
CA ASN A 182 13.96 6.79 -16.82
C ASN A 182 14.37 5.32 -16.86
N GLY A 183 13.43 4.38 -16.86
CA GLY A 183 13.78 2.96 -16.93
C GLY A 183 12.61 2.05 -16.58
N HIS A 184 11.64 2.58 -15.84
CA HIS A 184 10.39 1.91 -15.54
C HIS A 184 9.31 2.24 -16.56
N ALA A 185 8.33 1.33 -16.68
CA ALA A 185 7.13 1.50 -17.49
C ALA A 185 5.90 1.91 -16.65
N ALA A 186 5.99 1.83 -15.32
CA ALA A 186 4.93 2.20 -14.40
C ALA A 186 5.47 2.93 -13.16
N ARG A 187 4.56 3.39 -12.29
CA ARG A 187 4.87 4.15 -11.07
C ARG A 187 5.97 3.53 -10.21
N VAL A 188 6.84 4.38 -9.66
CA VAL A 188 7.97 3.97 -8.81
C VAL A 188 7.58 4.05 -7.34
N GLY A 189 6.97 2.98 -6.82
CA GLY A 189 6.42 2.96 -5.46
C GLY A 189 7.44 2.79 -4.33
N SER A 190 8.69 2.41 -4.63
CA SER A 190 9.70 2.15 -3.60
C SER A 190 11.12 2.54 -4.04
N LEU A 191 11.89 3.06 -3.09
CA LEU A 191 13.26 3.53 -3.31
C LEU A 191 14.17 3.15 -2.14
N ALA A 192 15.32 2.58 -2.44
CA ALA A 192 16.32 2.21 -1.44
C ALA A 192 17.73 2.60 -1.88
N TRP A 193 18.48 3.21 -0.98
CA TRP A 193 19.85 3.65 -1.24
C TRP A 193 20.89 2.65 -0.76
N ASN A 194 21.89 2.40 -1.60
CA ASN A 194 23.15 1.78 -1.24
C ASN A 194 24.31 2.67 -1.71
N ARG A 195 24.74 3.58 -0.84
CA ARG A 195 25.73 4.63 -1.15
C ARG A 195 25.30 5.49 -2.35
N HIS A 196 25.88 5.25 -3.52
CA HIS A 196 25.60 5.94 -4.78
C HIS A 196 24.68 5.14 -5.72
N ILE A 197 24.37 3.88 -5.37
CA ILE A 197 23.41 3.07 -6.10
C ILE A 197 22.03 3.31 -5.49
N LEU A 198 21.09 3.76 -6.33
CA LEU A 198 19.68 3.86 -5.98
C LEU A 198 18.94 2.67 -6.61
N SER A 199 18.28 1.87 -5.80
CA SER A 199 17.38 0.82 -6.26
C SER A 199 15.95 1.35 -6.28
N SER A 200 15.31 1.32 -7.43
CA SER A 200 13.90 1.69 -7.62
C SER A 200 13.06 0.46 -7.95
N GLY A 201 11.97 0.28 -7.22
CA GLY A 201 10.98 -0.77 -7.49
C GLY A 201 9.70 -0.18 -8.04
N SER A 202 9.22 -0.73 -9.15
CA SER A 202 8.04 -0.24 -9.86
C SER A 202 6.89 -1.24 -9.90
N ARG A 203 5.69 -0.73 -10.15
CA ARG A 203 4.50 -1.52 -10.43
C ARG A 203 4.62 -2.36 -11.71
N ASP A 204 5.60 -2.09 -12.56
CA ASP A 204 5.91 -2.90 -13.75
C ASP A 204 6.59 -4.24 -13.42
N SER A 205 6.68 -4.61 -12.14
CA SER A 205 7.32 -5.83 -11.63
C SER A 205 8.84 -5.90 -11.81
N THR A 206 9.49 -4.78 -12.13
CA THR A 206 10.94 -4.69 -12.25
C THR A 206 11.58 -3.88 -11.12
N ILE A 207 12.85 -4.19 -10.85
CA ILE A 207 13.71 -3.38 -9.99
C ILE A 207 14.88 -2.89 -10.83
N VAL A 208 15.12 -1.58 -10.84
CA VAL A 208 16.24 -0.98 -11.57
C VAL A 208 17.28 -0.45 -10.57
N HIS A 209 18.55 -0.74 -10.82
CA HIS A 209 19.67 -0.20 -10.09
C HIS A 209 20.28 0.98 -10.86
N HIS A 210 20.30 2.14 -10.22
CA HIS A 210 20.78 3.40 -10.78
C HIS A 210 22.11 3.81 -10.13
N ASP A 211 23.23 3.85 -10.86
CA ASP A 211 24.41 4.62 -10.42
C ASP A 211 24.17 6.11 -10.74
N VAL A 212 23.96 6.89 -9.68
CA VAL A 212 23.62 8.31 -9.83
C VAL A 212 24.78 9.17 -10.32
N ARG A 213 26.01 8.67 -10.29
CA ARG A 213 27.23 9.40 -10.71
C ARG A 213 27.54 9.21 -12.18
N ALA A 214 27.10 8.10 -12.78
CA ALA A 214 27.34 7.79 -14.18
C ALA A 214 26.25 8.41 -15.08
N GLN A 215 26.63 8.88 -16.27
CA GLN A 215 25.66 9.39 -17.25
C GLN A 215 24.64 8.30 -17.61
N GLN A 216 25.13 7.11 -17.97
CA GLN A 216 24.31 5.90 -18.07
C GLN A 216 24.05 5.38 -16.66
N HIS A 217 22.88 5.71 -16.12
CA HIS A 217 22.55 5.37 -14.74
C HIS A 217 22.19 3.91 -14.56
N VAL A 218 21.55 3.24 -15.53
CA VAL A 218 21.09 1.85 -15.36
C VAL A 218 22.32 0.93 -15.31
N VAL A 219 22.54 0.32 -14.14
CA VAL A 219 23.59 -0.68 -13.91
C VAL A 219 23.03 -2.10 -14.07
N ALA A 220 21.81 -2.32 -13.59
CA ALA A 220 21.12 -3.60 -13.70
C ALA A 220 19.60 -3.40 -13.66
N THR A 221 18.90 -4.30 -14.34
CA THR A 221 17.44 -4.46 -14.23
C THR A 221 17.18 -5.88 -13.78
N LEU A 222 16.38 -6.03 -12.72
CA LEU A 222 15.95 -7.30 -12.18
C LEU A 222 14.48 -7.50 -12.52
N GLU A 223 14.18 -8.66 -13.10
CA GLU A 223 12.85 -9.06 -13.53
C GLU A 223 12.54 -10.44 -12.91
N GLY A 224 11.27 -10.69 -12.61
CA GLY A 224 10.78 -11.91 -11.97
C GLY A 224 10.14 -12.90 -12.93
#